data_AF-A0A0F7GI97-F1
#
_entry.id   AF-A0A0F7GI97-F1
#
_cell.length_a   1.000
_cell.length_b   1.000
_cell.length_c   1.000
_cell.angle_alpha   90.00
_cell.angle_beta   90.00
_cell.angle_gamma   90.00
#
_symmetry.space_group_name_H-M   'P 1'
#
loop_
_entity.id
_entity.type
_entity.pdbx_description
1 polymer ?
#
loop_
_entity_poly.entity_id
_entity_poly.type
_entity_poly.pdbx_seq_one_letter_code
_entity_poly.pdbx_strand_id
1 'polypeptide(L)'
;FIYCGKKAQLNIGNVLPVGTMPEGTIICCLEEKPGDRGKLARASGNYATVISHNPETKKSRVKLPSGAKKVVSSANRAVVGVVAGGGRIDKPILKAGRAYHKYKAKRNCWPRVRGVAMNPVE
;
A
#
# COMPACT_ATOMS: atom_id res chain seq x y z
N PHE A 1 7.33 10.95 -18.56
CA PHE A 1 5.89 10.78 -18.88
C PHE A 1 5.37 9.54 -18.18
N ILE A 2 4.10 9.54 -17.76
CA ILE A 2 3.43 8.39 -17.15
C ILE A 2 2.45 7.83 -18.16
N TYR A 3 2.49 6.52 -18.35
CA TYR A 3 1.58 5.81 -19.25
C TYR A 3 0.68 4.86 -18.47
N CYS A 4 -0.61 4.86 -18.81
CA CYS A 4 -1.63 4.07 -18.14
C CYS A 4 -2.39 3.22 -19.15
N GLY A 5 -2.38 1.90 -18.97
CA GLY A 5 -3.20 0.99 -19.78
C GLY A 5 -2.52 -0.34 -20.08
N LYS A 6 -3.24 -1.20 -20.80
CA LYS A 6 -2.79 -2.56 -21.14
C LYS A 6 -1.55 -2.59 -22.04
N LYS A 7 -1.37 -1.57 -22.88
CA LYS A 7 -0.25 -1.44 -23.82
C LYS A 7 0.89 -0.56 -23.29
N ALA A 8 0.79 -0.09 -22.04
CA ALA A 8 1.89 0.66 -21.45
C ALA A 8 3.11 -0.27 -21.29
N GLN A 9 4.31 0.30 -21.38
CA GLN A 9 5.55 -0.44 -21.12
C GLN A 9 5.77 -0.59 -19.62
N LEU A 10 6.49 -1.64 -19.23
CA LEU A 10 6.84 -1.94 -17.84
C LEU A 10 7.96 -0.99 -17.35
N ASN A 11 7.61 0.25 -17.04
CA ASN A 11 8.53 1.23 -16.47
C ASN A 11 8.00 1.73 -15.12
N ILE A 12 8.91 2.15 -14.23
CA ILE A 12 8.57 2.70 -12.91
C ILE A 12 7.61 3.88 -13.07
N GLY A 13 6.52 3.87 -12.30
CA GLY A 13 5.47 4.89 -12.33
C GLY A 13 4.36 4.63 -13.34
N ASN A 14 4.53 3.73 -14.32
CA ASN A 14 3.45 3.36 -15.24
C ASN A 14 2.40 2.48 -14.55
N VAL A 15 1.19 2.50 -15.12
CA VAL A 15 0.03 1.75 -14.60
C VAL A 15 -0.38 0.68 -15.59
N LEU A 16 -0.27 -0.58 -15.17
CA LEU A 16 -0.61 -1.74 -15.98
C LEU A 16 -1.52 -2.71 -15.21
N PRO A 17 -2.26 -3.59 -15.90
CA PRO A 17 -2.90 -4.74 -15.27
C PRO A 17 -1.85 -5.68 -14.65
N VAL A 18 -2.10 -6.18 -13.45
CA VAL A 18 -1.16 -7.06 -12.72
C VAL A 18 -0.79 -8.29 -13.53
N GLY A 19 -1.73 -8.87 -14.29
CA GLY A 19 -1.45 -10.05 -15.12
C GLY A 19 -0.52 -9.82 -16.30
N THR A 20 -0.15 -8.57 -16.61
CA THR A 20 0.83 -8.25 -17.66
C THR A 20 2.24 -8.00 -17.11
N MET A 21 2.36 -7.83 -15.79
CA MET A 21 3.63 -7.62 -15.13
C MET A 21 4.28 -8.98 -14.87
N PRO A 22 5.61 -9.13 -15.01
CA PRO A 22 6.28 -10.39 -14.68
C PRO A 22 6.25 -10.68 -13.18
N GLU A 23 6.41 -11.94 -12.82
CA GLU A 23 6.55 -12.37 -11.43
C GLU A 23 7.78 -11.72 -10.78
N GLY A 24 7.70 -11.43 -9.49
CA GLY A 24 8.73 -10.67 -8.76
C GLY A 24 8.62 -9.15 -8.91
N THR A 25 7.77 -8.63 -9.81
CA THR A 25 7.60 -7.18 -9.97
C THR A 25 7.11 -6.53 -8.68
N ILE A 26 7.76 -5.43 -8.33
CA ILE A 26 7.39 -4.58 -7.20
C ILE A 26 6.34 -3.58 -7.67
N ILE A 27 5.21 -3.54 -6.97
CA ILE A 27 4.05 -2.74 -7.33
C ILE A 27 3.50 -1.94 -6.14
N CYS A 28 2.85 -0.82 -6.41
CA CYS A 28 2.15 -0.01 -5.42
C CYS A 28 0.76 0.43 -5.93
N CYS A 29 -0.05 1.01 -5.04
CA CYS A 29 -1.41 1.45 -5.36
C CYS A 29 -2.28 0.39 -6.05
N LEU A 30 -2.16 -0.87 -5.62
CA LEU A 30 -2.86 -2.02 -6.20
C LEU A 30 -4.37 -1.94 -5.97
N GLU A 31 -5.14 -2.23 -7.02
CA GLU A 31 -6.58 -2.42 -6.94
C GLU A 31 -6.94 -3.74 -6.21
N GLU A 32 -7.90 -3.72 -5.29
CA GLU A 32 -8.45 -4.93 -4.66
C GLU A 32 -9.50 -5.58 -5.58
N LYS A 33 -10.35 -4.77 -6.20
CA LYS A 33 -11.30 -5.17 -7.24
C LYS A 33 -11.03 -4.37 -8.52
N PRO A 34 -11.29 -4.92 -9.71
CA PRO A 34 -11.06 -4.21 -10.95
C PRO A 34 -11.79 -2.85 -10.94
N GLY A 35 -11.06 -1.76 -11.18
CA GLY A 35 -11.64 -0.42 -11.27
C GLY A 35 -11.85 0.32 -9.94
N ASP A 36 -11.41 -0.23 -8.80
CA ASP A 36 -11.51 0.43 -7.50
C ASP A 36 -10.52 1.60 -7.28
N ARG A 37 -9.73 1.93 -8.31
CA ARG A 37 -8.80 3.07 -8.37
C ARG A 37 -7.66 3.02 -7.33
N GLY A 38 -7.33 1.83 -6.83
CA GLY A 38 -6.16 1.59 -5.99
C GLY A 38 -6.47 1.73 -4.51
N LYS A 39 -6.35 0.61 -3.80
CA LYS A 39 -6.73 0.48 -2.39
C LYS A 39 -5.63 -0.09 -1.51
N LEU A 40 -4.74 -0.91 -2.10
CA LEU A 40 -3.71 -1.64 -1.39
C LEU A 40 -2.33 -1.02 -1.62
N ALA A 41 -1.41 -1.19 -0.65
CA ALA A 41 -0.01 -0.73 -0.72
C ALA A 41 0.14 0.77 -1.10
N ARG A 42 -0.55 1.66 -0.35
CA ARG A 42 -0.55 3.12 -0.57
C ARG A 42 0.23 3.94 0.47
N ALA A 43 0.61 3.33 1.58
CA ALA A 43 1.35 4.05 2.62
C ALA A 43 2.79 4.34 2.16
N SER A 44 3.39 5.40 2.71
CA SER A 44 4.75 5.84 2.40
C SER A 44 5.76 4.70 2.56
N GLY A 45 6.52 4.38 1.51
CA GLY A 45 7.51 3.29 1.50
C GLY A 45 6.96 1.88 1.30
N ASN A 46 5.63 1.69 1.24
CA ASN A 46 5.06 0.36 1.05
C ASN A 46 5.11 -0.07 -0.41
N TYR A 47 5.16 -1.39 -0.59
CA TYR A 47 5.01 -2.06 -1.88
C TYR A 47 4.35 -3.43 -1.67
N ALA A 48 3.80 -3.97 -2.75
CA ALA A 48 3.40 -5.36 -2.86
C ALA A 48 4.27 -6.03 -3.93
N THR A 49 4.41 -7.35 -3.83
CA THR A 49 5.19 -8.14 -4.79
C THR A 49 4.27 -9.08 -5.53
N VAL A 50 4.37 -9.11 -6.86
CA VAL A 50 3.69 -10.10 -7.69
C VAL A 50 4.38 -11.45 -7.47
N ILE A 51 3.65 -12.46 -6.99
CA ILE A 51 4.22 -13.78 -6.70
C ILE A 51 4.04 -14.69 -7.91
N SER A 52 2.80 -14.85 -8.36
CA SER A 52 2.50 -15.74 -9.47
C SER A 52 1.21 -15.37 -10.19
N HIS A 53 1.12 -15.80 -11.45
CA HIS A 53 -0.10 -15.68 -12.25
C HIS A 53 -0.70 -17.05 -12.53
N ASN A 54 -2.02 -17.15 -12.44
CA ASN A 54 -2.77 -18.31 -12.89
C ASN A 54 -3.61 -17.90 -14.12
N PRO A 55 -3.19 -18.28 -15.34
CA PRO A 55 -3.88 -17.92 -16.58
C PRO A 55 -5.29 -18.50 -16.69
N GLU A 56 -5.50 -19.73 -16.22
CA GLU A 56 -6.79 -20.45 -16.31
C GLU A 56 -7.88 -19.74 -15.52
N THR A 57 -7.57 -19.36 -14.29
CA THR A 57 -8.50 -18.69 -13.38
C THR A 57 -8.50 -17.16 -13.52
N LYS A 58 -7.64 -16.60 -14.38
CA LYS A 58 -7.42 -15.16 -14.58
C LYS A 58 -7.15 -14.41 -13.26
N LYS A 59 -6.43 -15.06 -12.35
CA LYS A 59 -6.09 -14.51 -11.03
C LYS A 59 -4.57 -14.41 -10.86
N SER A 60 -4.15 -13.43 -10.08
CA SER A 60 -2.77 -13.18 -9.71
C SER A 60 -2.62 -13.25 -8.20
N ARG A 61 -1.55 -13.86 -7.72
CA ARG A 61 -1.21 -13.91 -6.30
C ARG A 61 -0.19 -12.82 -6.01
N VAL A 62 -0.48 -11.99 -5.01
CA VAL A 62 0.39 -10.90 -4.57
C VAL A 62 0.74 -11.05 -3.10
N LYS A 63 1.95 -10.64 -2.72
CA LYS A 63 2.38 -10.47 -1.33
C LYS A 63 2.13 -9.04 -0.91
N LEU A 64 1.31 -8.83 0.12
CA LEU A 64 1.01 -7.50 0.66
C LEU A 64 2.16 -7.00 1.56
N PRO A 65 2.21 -5.69 1.87
CA PRO A 65 3.20 -5.14 2.81
C PRO A 65 3.18 -5.81 4.20
N SER A 66 2.03 -6.36 4.61
CA SER A 66 1.90 -7.12 5.86
C SER A 66 2.52 -8.51 5.81
N GLY A 67 3.01 -8.95 4.64
CA GLY A 67 3.48 -10.31 4.39
C GLY A 67 2.39 -11.29 3.98
N ALA A 68 1.10 -10.94 4.17
CA ALA A 68 -0.02 -11.78 3.79
C ALA A 68 -0.08 -11.98 2.26
N LYS A 69 -0.32 -13.21 1.83
CA LYS A 69 -0.57 -13.55 0.41
C LYS A 69 -2.04 -13.32 0.11
N LYS A 70 -2.35 -12.58 -0.95
CA LYS A 70 -3.72 -12.32 -1.41
C LYS A 70 -3.86 -12.68 -2.88
N VAL A 71 -4.98 -13.28 -3.23
CA VAL A 71 -5.34 -13.55 -4.63
C VAL A 71 -6.22 -12.41 -5.12
N VAL A 72 -5.85 -11.80 -6.24
CA VAL A 72 -6.54 -10.69 -6.89
C VAL A 72 -6.84 -11.04 -8.34
N SER A 73 -7.77 -10.33 -8.99
CA SER A 73 -7.99 -10.52 -10.42
C SER A 73 -6.78 -10.02 -11.21
N SER A 74 -6.37 -10.76 -12.24
CA SER A 74 -5.26 -10.35 -13.13
C SER A 74 -5.56 -9.06 -13.91
N ALA A 75 -6.83 -8.67 -14.01
CA ALA A 75 -7.26 -7.42 -14.64
C ALA A 75 -7.11 -6.20 -13.71
N ASN A 76 -6.90 -6.40 -12.40
CA ASN A 76 -6.66 -5.31 -11.45
C ASN A 76 -5.43 -4.52 -11.88
N ARG A 77 -5.49 -3.20 -11.74
CA ARG A 77 -4.35 -2.34 -12.06
C ARG A 77 -3.45 -2.13 -10.85
N ALA A 78 -2.18 -1.92 -11.13
CA ALA A 78 -1.20 -1.45 -10.15
C ALA A 78 -0.20 -0.52 -10.82
N VAL A 79 0.47 0.28 -10.00
CA VAL A 79 1.58 1.13 -10.42
C VAL A 79 2.87 0.35 -10.23
N VAL A 80 3.77 0.39 -11.21
CA VAL A 80 5.09 -0.26 -11.10
C VAL A 80 5.98 0.56 -10.15
N GLY A 81 6.54 -0.08 -9.14
CA GLY A 81 7.48 0.51 -8.18
C GLY A 81 6.97 0.59 -6.74
N VAL A 82 7.65 1.40 -5.93
CA VAL A 82 7.41 1.58 -4.48
C VAL A 82 6.76 2.94 -4.24
N VAL A 83 5.93 3.08 -3.20
CA VAL A 83 5.44 4.40 -2.78
C VAL A 83 6.59 5.25 -2.25
N ALA A 84 6.71 6.48 -2.75
CA ALA A 84 7.73 7.43 -2.30
C ALA A 84 7.62 7.78 -0.79
N GLY A 85 8.68 8.38 -0.24
CA GLY A 85 8.72 8.82 1.15
C GLY A 85 8.91 7.71 2.18
N GLY A 86 9.54 6.59 1.78
CA GLY A 86 9.94 5.51 2.68
C GLY A 86 10.94 5.97 3.75
N GLY A 87 11.14 5.16 4.80
CA GLY A 87 12.07 5.43 5.89
C GLY A 87 11.64 6.51 6.89
N ARG A 88 10.49 7.18 6.67
CA ARG A 88 9.96 8.22 7.58
C ARG A 88 9.79 7.74 9.02
N ILE A 89 9.58 6.44 9.24
CA ILE A 89 9.36 5.84 10.56
C ILE A 89 10.66 5.47 11.29
N ASP A 90 11.80 5.42 10.59
CA ASP A 90 13.08 4.99 11.16
C ASP A 90 13.64 6.06 12.11
N LYS A 91 13.28 7.33 11.86
CA LYS A 91 13.63 8.45 12.72
C LYS A 91 12.71 8.49 13.96
N PRO A 92 13.25 8.42 15.20
CA PRO A 92 12.43 8.47 16.41
C PRO A 92 11.78 9.85 16.61
N ILE A 93 10.55 9.85 17.16
CA ILE A 93 9.83 11.07 17.53
C ILE A 93 10.20 11.44 18.97
N LEU A 94 11.22 12.28 19.12
CA LEU A 94 11.80 12.63 20.42
C LEU A 94 10.92 13.56 21.30
N LYS A 95 10.16 14.46 20.68
CA LYS A 95 9.38 15.49 21.40
C LYS A 95 7.88 15.24 21.28
N ALA A 96 7.15 15.37 22.39
CA ALA A 96 5.69 15.30 22.41
C ALA A 96 5.04 16.35 21.47
N GLY A 97 5.60 17.56 21.37
CA GLY A 97 5.12 18.59 20.43
C GLY A 97 5.18 18.16 18.95
N ARG A 98 6.17 17.32 18.56
CA ARG A 98 6.21 16.75 17.20
C ARG A 98 5.08 15.74 16.99
N ALA A 99 4.75 14.95 18.01
CA ALA A 99 3.61 14.04 17.96
C ALA A 99 2.29 14.82 17.90
N TYR A 100 2.16 15.91 18.66
CA TYR A 100 1.00 16.80 18.61
C TYR A 100 0.71 17.29 17.18
N HIS A 101 1.69 17.91 16.50
CA HIS A 101 1.49 18.39 15.12
C HIS A 101 1.21 17.25 14.12
N LYS A 102 1.81 16.06 14.32
CA LYS A 102 1.55 14.87 13.49
C LYS A 102 0.09 14.40 13.59
N TYR A 103 -0.50 14.40 14.79
CA TYR A 103 -1.88 13.95 15.00
C TYR A 103 -2.91 15.06 14.77
N LYS A 104 -2.53 16.34 14.94
CA LYS A 104 -3.36 17.51 14.63
C LYS A 104 -3.84 17.54 13.17
N ALA A 105 -2.99 17.14 12.23
CA ALA A 105 -3.34 17.06 10.81
C ALA A 105 -4.14 15.79 10.42
N LYS A 106 -4.55 14.98 11.41
CA LYS A 106 -5.31 13.73 11.23
C LYS A 106 -6.55 13.79 12.12
N ARG A 107 -7.08 12.63 12.53
CA ARG A 107 -8.11 12.58 13.57
C ARG A 107 -7.52 12.82 14.96
N ASN A 108 -8.34 13.35 15.86
CA ASN A 108 -7.97 13.49 17.27
C ASN A 108 -7.83 12.11 17.94
N CYS A 109 -6.60 11.65 18.15
CA CYS A 109 -6.30 10.38 18.81
C CYS A 109 -5.02 10.42 19.67
N TRP A 110 -4.59 11.63 20.02
CA TRP A 110 -3.43 11.91 20.86
C TRP A 110 -3.67 13.20 21.66
N PRO A 111 -3.32 13.25 22.96
CA PRO A 111 -2.68 12.20 23.77
C PRO A 111 -3.62 11.02 24.05
N ARG A 112 -3.06 9.91 24.55
CA ARG A 112 -3.83 8.72 24.95
C ARG A 112 -3.65 8.49 26.44
N VAL A 113 -4.73 8.60 27.20
CA VAL A 113 -4.77 8.22 28.61
C VAL A 113 -4.80 6.69 28.68
N ARG A 114 -4.01 6.09 29.58
CA ARG A 114 -4.01 4.64 29.80
C ARG A 114 -5.29 4.26 30.54
N GLY A 115 -5.93 3.15 30.18
CA GLY A 115 -7.16 2.71 30.86
C GLY A 115 -7.00 2.47 32.36
N VAL A 116 -5.81 2.06 32.83
CA VAL A 116 -5.52 1.90 34.27
C VAL A 116 -5.51 3.23 35.06
N ALA A 117 -5.38 4.37 34.39
CA ALA A 117 -5.43 5.70 35.03
C ALA A 117 -6.85 6.29 35.09
N MET A 118 -7.83 5.59 34.51
CA MET A 118 -9.23 5.97 34.46
C MET A 118 -10.01 5.33 35.61
N ASN A 119 -11.19 5.86 35.90
CA ASN A 119 -12.09 5.27 36.89
C ASN A 119 -12.74 3.98 36.34
N PRO A 120 -13.24 3.06 37.18
CA PRO A 120 -13.89 1.82 36.71
C PRO A 120 -15.13 2.02 35.80
N VAL A 121 -15.66 3.24 35.75
CA VAL A 121 -16.84 3.62 34.95
C VAL A 121 -16.49 4.07 33.53
N GLU A 122 -15.21 4.39 33.28
CA GLU A 122 -14.68 4.87 32.00
C GLU A 122 -14.06 3.72 31.18
#